data_AF-A0A7J2R8S5-F1
#
_entry.id   AF-A0A7J2R8S5-F1
#
_cell.length_a   1.000
_cell.length_b   1.000
_cell.length_c   1.000
_cell.angle_alpha   90.00
_cell.angle_beta   90.00
_cell.angle_gamma   90.00
#
_symmetry.space_group_name_H-M   'P 1'
#
loop_
_entity.id
_entity.type
_entity.pdbx_description
1 polymer ?
#
loop_
_entity_poly.entity_id
_entity_poly.type
_entity_poly.pdbx_seq_one_letter_code
_entity_poly.pdbx_strand_id
1 'polypeptide(L)'
;MKQKKERLGLRISKKIINALKQKRISLKRPKENPIYESFEVLKTFKGNYKDFEEYLNSQNTIGIILGARGKGKSVIGMKLLENLKPSRNKSAIGFPKVYLPLWITHIEDINEIQNNSHLLIDESGINFNSRESMSNINKLFSKILFISRHKSLSITLVTQNSSNIDVNAIRQADYLILKPSALLQKDFERKKIQEIYNNVQDHFDEYKNDKRVAYIYSDQFIGFVKNKLPSFWNDNLSKSFAGFKE
;
A
#
# COMPACT_ATOMS: atom_id res chain seq x y z
N MET A 1 46.08 32.21 18.37
CA MET A 1 44.61 32.40 18.47
C MET A 1 43.79 31.68 17.39
N LYS A 2 44.25 31.56 16.13
CA LYS A 2 43.51 30.94 15.02
C LYS A 2 43.15 29.45 15.23
N GLN A 3 44.12 28.63 15.66
CA GLN A 3 43.90 27.18 15.89
C GLN A 3 42.89 26.85 17.01
N LYS A 4 42.71 27.73 18.00
CA LYS A 4 41.78 27.51 19.12
C LYS A 4 40.32 27.76 18.71
N LYS A 5 40.08 28.66 17.75
CA LYS A 5 38.75 28.93 17.17
C LYS A 5 38.30 27.82 16.21
N GLU A 6 39.20 27.26 15.40
CA GLU A 6 38.89 26.12 14.51
C GLU A 6 38.50 24.85 15.28
N ARG A 7 39.23 24.52 16.35
CA ARG A 7 38.91 23.39 17.23
C ARG A 7 37.57 23.55 17.97
N LEU A 8 37.17 24.79 18.26
CA LEU A 8 35.87 25.10 18.89
C LEU A 8 34.71 24.95 17.88
N GLY A 9 34.88 25.43 16.65
CA GLY A 9 33.91 25.27 15.57
C GLY A 9 33.66 23.81 15.18
N LEU A 10 34.71 22.98 15.14
CA LEU A 10 34.62 21.53 14.89
C LEU A 10 33.94 20.74 16.03
N ARG A 11 34.06 21.21 17.28
CA ARG A 11 33.36 20.60 18.44
C ARG A 11 31.88 20.96 18.45
N ILE A 12 31.54 22.19 18.12
CA ILE A 12 30.14 22.66 18.05
C ILE A 12 29.42 21.94 16.89
N SER A 13 30.06 21.79 15.72
CA SER A 13 29.48 21.06 14.59
C SER A 13 29.24 19.57 14.90
N LYS A 14 30.19 18.88 15.56
CA LYS A 14 30.00 17.48 15.99
C LYS A 14 28.89 17.32 17.02
N LYS A 15 28.72 18.28 17.95
CA LYS A 15 27.65 18.24 18.95
C LYS A 15 26.27 18.46 18.33
N ILE A 16 26.17 19.35 17.34
CA ILE A 16 24.94 19.58 16.56
C ILE A 16 24.62 18.37 15.67
N ILE A 17 25.61 17.78 15.00
CA ILE A 17 25.42 16.56 14.19
C ILE A 17 25.01 15.37 15.07
N ASN A 18 25.59 15.22 16.26
CA ASN A 18 25.16 14.19 17.22
C ASN A 18 23.78 14.47 17.80
N ALA A 19 23.43 15.73 18.08
CA ALA A 19 22.09 16.10 18.50
C ALA A 19 21.05 15.85 17.39
N LEU A 20 21.39 16.09 16.11
CA LEU A 20 20.55 15.77 14.96
C LEU A 20 20.46 14.27 14.68
N LYS A 21 21.53 13.50 14.91
CA LYS A 21 21.51 12.01 14.88
C LYS A 21 20.67 11.43 16.02
N GLN A 22 20.72 12.02 17.22
CA GLN A 22 19.87 11.64 18.35
C GLN A 22 18.42 12.07 18.15
N LYS A 23 18.15 13.22 17.51
CA LYS A 23 16.79 13.64 17.14
C LYS A 23 16.18 12.78 16.02
N ARG A 24 17.03 12.08 15.24
CA ARG A 24 16.63 11.08 14.23
C ARG A 24 16.32 9.68 14.80
N ILE A 25 16.49 9.43 16.11
CA ILE A 25 16.30 8.11 16.73
C ILE A 25 15.70 8.34 18.15
N SER A 26 14.40 8.27 18.40
CA SER A 26 13.52 7.12 18.21
C SER A 26 12.06 7.60 18.17
N LEU A 27 11.52 7.80 16.97
CA LEU A 27 10.06 7.73 16.84
C LEU A 27 9.69 6.27 17.14
N LYS A 28 9.17 6.02 18.34
CA LYS A 28 8.68 4.69 18.71
C LYS A 28 7.55 4.34 17.75
N ARG A 29 7.62 3.12 17.21
CA ARG A 29 6.56 2.61 16.33
C ARG A 29 5.21 2.70 17.05
N PRO A 30 4.13 2.98 16.31
CA PRO A 30 2.78 2.98 16.85
C PRO A 30 2.50 1.66 17.61
N LYS A 31 1.88 1.77 18.80
CA LYS A 31 1.58 0.64 19.70
C LYS A 31 0.11 0.22 19.65
N GLU A 32 -0.68 0.87 18.81
CA GLU A 32 -2.09 0.64 18.62
C GLU A 32 -2.33 -0.80 18.14
N ASN A 33 -3.32 -1.45 18.73
CA ASN A 33 -3.80 -2.76 18.28
C ASN A 33 -4.63 -2.59 17.01
N PRO A 34 -4.68 -3.61 16.13
CA PRO A 34 -5.53 -3.55 14.94
C PRO A 34 -7.01 -3.45 15.36
N ILE A 35 -7.74 -2.51 14.75
CA ILE A 35 -9.18 -2.34 14.97
C ILE A 35 -9.91 -2.80 13.71
N TYR A 36 -10.56 -3.96 13.80
CA TYR A 36 -11.43 -4.43 12.73
C TYR A 36 -12.64 -3.50 12.58
N GLU A 37 -12.83 -2.96 11.38
CA GLU A 37 -14.05 -2.27 11.02
C GLU A 37 -14.41 -2.60 9.57
N SER A 38 -15.50 -3.36 9.37
CA SER A 38 -16.02 -3.73 8.06
C SER A 38 -16.27 -2.50 7.19
N PHE A 39 -16.11 -2.65 5.87
CA PHE A 39 -16.39 -1.54 4.96
C PHE A 39 -17.89 -1.29 4.86
N GLU A 40 -18.27 -0.03 4.78
CA GLU A 40 -19.63 0.36 4.45
C GLU A 40 -19.88 0.05 2.98
N VAL A 41 -20.81 -0.86 2.70
CA VAL A 41 -21.21 -1.18 1.33
C VAL A 41 -22.15 -0.09 0.84
N LEU A 42 -21.68 0.72 -0.11
CA LEU A 42 -22.48 1.80 -0.70
C LEU A 42 -23.37 1.27 -1.83
N LYS A 43 -22.86 0.32 -2.61
CA LYS A 43 -23.58 -0.25 -3.74
C LYS A 43 -23.06 -1.64 -4.06
N THR A 44 -23.97 -2.56 -4.36
CA THR A 44 -23.66 -3.91 -4.82
C THR A 44 -24.16 -4.09 -6.24
N PHE A 45 -23.30 -4.58 -7.13
CA PHE A 45 -23.67 -5.02 -8.47
C PHE A 45 -23.76 -6.55 -8.56
N LYS A 46 -22.88 -7.27 -7.84
CA LYS A 46 -22.87 -8.73 -7.79
C LYS A 46 -22.25 -9.23 -6.47
N GLY A 47 -22.70 -10.39 -6.00
CA GLY A 47 -22.07 -11.10 -4.89
C GLY A 47 -22.32 -10.47 -3.51
N ASN A 48 -21.48 -10.80 -2.53
CA ASN A 48 -21.61 -10.38 -1.15
C ASN A 48 -20.26 -9.95 -0.58
N TYR A 49 -20.21 -8.77 0.04
CA TYR A 49 -18.97 -8.24 0.61
C TYR A 49 -18.39 -9.11 1.73
N LYS A 50 -19.23 -9.75 2.55
CA LYS A 50 -18.77 -10.65 3.61
C LYS A 50 -18.07 -11.89 3.04
N ASP A 51 -18.54 -12.39 1.91
CA ASP A 51 -17.90 -13.52 1.22
C ASP A 51 -16.52 -13.11 0.68
N PHE A 52 -16.39 -11.87 0.21
CA PHE A 52 -15.08 -11.31 -0.16
C PHE A 52 -14.16 -11.15 1.07
N GLU A 53 -14.66 -10.66 2.21
CA GLU A 53 -13.88 -10.59 3.45
C GLU A 53 -13.41 -11.98 3.91
N GLU A 54 -14.27 -12.99 3.88
CA GLU A 54 -13.90 -14.36 4.26
C GLU A 54 -12.93 -14.97 3.26
N TYR A 55 -13.09 -14.70 1.95
CA TYR A 55 -12.17 -15.12 0.90
C TYR A 55 -10.76 -14.56 1.13
N LEU A 56 -10.63 -13.27 1.46
CA LEU A 56 -9.34 -12.65 1.80
C LEU A 56 -8.69 -13.28 3.04
N ASN A 57 -9.46 -13.84 3.97
CA ASN A 57 -8.95 -14.45 5.19
C ASN A 57 -8.62 -15.94 5.05
N SER A 58 -9.33 -16.65 4.18
CA SER A 58 -9.24 -18.11 4.04
C SER A 58 -8.36 -18.58 2.89
N GLN A 59 -8.15 -17.74 1.87
CA GLN A 59 -7.41 -18.11 0.66
C GLN A 59 -6.12 -17.31 0.49
N ASN A 60 -5.21 -17.83 -0.34
CA ASN A 60 -4.06 -17.06 -0.81
C ASN A 60 -4.49 -16.32 -2.07
N THR A 61 -4.49 -14.99 -1.97
CA THR A 61 -5.07 -14.12 -2.99
C THR A 61 -4.04 -13.13 -3.50
N ILE A 62 -4.10 -12.82 -4.78
CA ILE A 62 -3.34 -11.77 -5.45
C ILE A 62 -4.31 -10.62 -5.77
N GLY A 63 -4.13 -9.49 -5.11
CA GLY A 63 -4.93 -8.29 -5.29
C GLY A 63 -4.14 -7.16 -5.90
N ILE A 64 -4.82 -6.31 -6.68
CA ILE A 64 -4.24 -5.07 -7.20
C ILE A 64 -5.14 -3.89 -6.85
N ILE A 65 -4.54 -2.84 -6.27
CA ILE A 65 -5.19 -1.56 -5.99
C ILE A 65 -4.69 -0.52 -6.99
N LEU A 66 -5.60 0.04 -7.78
CA LEU A 66 -5.33 0.98 -8.88
C LEU A 66 -5.98 2.34 -8.65
N GLY A 67 -5.50 3.36 -9.36
CA GLY A 67 -6.11 4.70 -9.38
C GLY A 67 -5.10 5.84 -9.29
N ALA A 68 -5.59 7.08 -9.34
CA ALA A 68 -4.72 8.25 -9.45
C ALA A 68 -3.92 8.58 -8.18
N ARG A 69 -2.90 9.43 -8.34
CA ARG A 69 -2.12 9.98 -7.22
C ARG A 69 -3.04 10.69 -6.22
N GLY A 70 -2.78 10.50 -4.93
CA GLY A 70 -3.52 11.19 -3.86
C GLY A 70 -4.97 10.74 -3.64
N LYS A 71 -5.40 9.62 -4.23
CA LYS A 71 -6.77 9.07 -4.10
C LYS A 71 -6.95 8.04 -2.98
N GLY A 72 -5.98 7.89 -2.08
CA GLY A 72 -6.11 7.05 -0.89
C GLY A 72 -5.98 5.54 -1.12
N LYS A 73 -5.23 5.11 -2.14
CA LYS A 73 -4.96 3.67 -2.40
C LYS A 73 -4.25 2.99 -1.22
N SER A 74 -3.20 3.61 -0.70
CA SER A 74 -2.42 3.08 0.42
C SER A 74 -3.27 3.02 1.71
N VAL A 75 -4.22 3.96 1.86
CA VAL A 75 -5.17 3.99 2.99
C VAL A 75 -6.07 2.74 2.97
N ILE A 76 -6.70 2.46 1.82
CA ILE A 76 -7.57 1.28 1.71
C ILE A 76 -6.76 -0.02 1.81
N GLY A 77 -5.55 -0.07 1.25
CA GLY A 77 -4.65 -1.22 1.39
C GLY A 77 -4.28 -1.50 2.84
N MET A 78 -3.93 -0.46 3.60
CA MET A 78 -3.65 -0.59 5.03
C MET A 78 -4.89 -0.95 5.84
N LYS A 79 -6.07 -0.43 5.46
CA LYS A 79 -7.31 -0.77 6.16
C LYS A 79 -7.69 -2.24 5.90
N LEU A 80 -7.52 -2.74 4.69
CA LEU A 80 -7.67 -4.17 4.40
C LEU A 80 -6.75 -5.00 5.28
N LEU A 81 -5.47 -4.63 5.36
CA LEU A 81 -4.48 -5.35 6.17
C LEU A 81 -4.83 -5.34 7.66
N GLU A 82 -5.32 -4.22 8.19
CA GLU A 82 -5.82 -4.09 9.56
C GLU A 82 -7.03 -4.98 9.84
N ASN A 83 -7.93 -5.13 8.86
CA ASN A 83 -9.15 -5.91 8.99
C ASN A 83 -8.93 -7.44 8.86
N LEU A 84 -7.74 -7.91 8.49
CA LEU A 84 -7.47 -9.33 8.40
C LEU A 84 -7.45 -10.00 9.79
N LYS A 85 -7.90 -11.26 9.84
CA LYS A 85 -7.94 -12.07 11.05
C LYS A 85 -6.54 -12.11 11.72
N PRO A 86 -6.48 -12.16 13.07
CA PRO A 86 -5.21 -12.23 13.80
C PRO A 86 -4.32 -13.42 13.41
N SER A 87 -4.91 -14.53 12.96
CA SER A 87 -4.20 -15.74 12.51
C SER A 87 -3.31 -15.53 11.28
N ARG A 88 -3.50 -14.44 10.54
CA ARG A 88 -2.71 -14.10 9.35
C ARG A 88 -1.63 -13.10 9.69
N ASN A 89 -0.38 -13.42 9.36
CA ASN A 89 0.74 -12.50 9.51
C ASN A 89 0.52 -11.30 8.56
N LYS A 90 0.93 -10.10 9.00
CA LYS A 90 0.67 -8.85 8.27
C LYS A 90 2.02 -8.24 7.94
N SER A 91 2.27 -7.99 6.66
CA SER A 91 3.57 -7.51 6.20
C SER A 91 3.42 -6.40 5.17
N ALA A 92 4.39 -5.50 5.12
CA ALA A 92 4.37 -4.36 4.21
C ALA A 92 5.75 -4.06 3.60
N ILE A 93 5.78 -3.77 2.30
CA ILE A 93 6.94 -3.29 1.53
C ILE A 93 6.61 -1.92 0.94
N GLY A 94 7.57 -0.99 0.95
CA GLY A 94 7.38 0.35 0.38
C GLY A 94 6.69 1.33 1.33
N PHE A 95 6.75 1.08 2.64
CA PHE A 95 6.20 1.94 3.68
C PHE A 95 7.28 2.30 4.69
N PRO A 96 7.35 3.53 5.22
CA PRO A 96 8.34 3.84 6.23
C PRO A 96 8.06 3.08 7.54
N LYS A 97 8.99 2.21 7.94
CA LYS A 97 8.92 1.38 9.16
C LYS A 97 8.48 2.13 10.42
N VAL A 98 8.90 3.38 10.56
CA VAL A 98 8.60 4.25 11.70
C VAL A 98 7.11 4.54 11.89
N TYR A 99 6.33 4.51 10.81
CA TYR A 99 4.89 4.78 10.83
C TYR A 99 4.03 3.52 10.81
N LEU A 100 4.66 2.34 10.72
CA LEU A 100 3.94 1.06 10.77
C LEU A 100 3.81 0.58 12.22
N PRO A 101 2.60 0.23 12.69
CA PRO A 101 2.41 -0.34 14.02
C PRO A 101 3.14 -1.67 14.16
N LEU A 102 3.45 -2.06 15.39
CA LEU A 102 4.30 -3.24 15.68
C LEU A 102 3.76 -4.55 15.09
N TRP A 103 2.45 -4.69 14.93
CA TRP A 103 1.80 -5.88 14.37
C TRP A 103 1.91 -5.99 12.84
N ILE A 104 2.42 -4.95 12.14
CA ILE A 104 2.81 -5.04 10.73
C ILE A 104 4.32 -5.25 10.64
N THR A 105 4.76 -6.34 10.05
CA THR A 105 6.19 -6.57 9.77
C THR A 105 6.61 -5.72 8.55
N HIS A 106 7.55 -4.80 8.75
CA HIS A 106 8.20 -4.10 7.65
C HIS A 106 9.21 -5.04 6.99
N ILE A 107 9.12 -5.21 5.68
CA ILE A 107 9.95 -6.14 4.90
C ILE A 107 10.92 -5.34 4.03
N GLU A 108 12.21 -5.59 4.21
CA GLU A 108 13.28 -5.03 3.35
C GLU A 108 13.83 -6.10 2.40
N ASP A 109 13.90 -7.35 2.86
CA ASP A 109 14.23 -8.53 2.06
C ASP A 109 13.04 -9.49 2.00
N ILE A 110 12.69 -9.94 0.78
CA ILE A 110 11.64 -10.93 0.53
C ILE A 110 11.85 -12.25 1.30
N ASN A 111 13.09 -12.58 1.65
CA ASN A 111 13.41 -13.77 2.44
C ASN A 111 12.83 -13.69 3.86
N GLU A 112 12.66 -12.48 4.41
CA GLU A 112 12.10 -12.20 5.75
C GLU A 112 10.58 -12.43 5.81
N ILE A 113 9.92 -12.57 4.65
CA ILE A 113 8.47 -12.78 4.60
C ILE A 113 8.14 -14.11 5.29
N GLN A 114 7.36 -14.02 6.36
CA GLN A 114 6.87 -15.17 7.11
C GLN A 114 5.80 -15.93 6.33
N ASN A 115 5.66 -17.22 6.63
CA ASN A 115 4.58 -18.04 6.07
C ASN A 115 3.21 -17.53 6.53
N ASN A 116 2.16 -17.85 5.76
CA ASN A 116 0.78 -17.44 6.05
C ASN A 116 0.67 -15.91 6.27
N SER A 117 1.37 -15.14 5.43
CA SER A 117 1.38 -13.68 5.50
C SER A 117 0.53 -13.07 4.41
N HIS A 118 -0.08 -11.93 4.72
CA HIS A 118 -0.65 -11.02 3.75
C HIS A 118 0.33 -9.85 3.57
N LEU A 119 0.86 -9.74 2.36
CA LEU A 119 1.88 -8.77 2.00
C LEU A 119 1.27 -7.61 1.24
N LEU A 120 1.29 -6.41 1.82
CA LEU A 120 0.93 -5.18 1.14
C LEU A 120 2.18 -4.54 0.53
N ILE A 121 2.14 -4.23 -0.76
CA ILE A 121 3.27 -3.67 -1.50
C ILE A 121 2.83 -2.32 -2.08
N ASP A 122 3.55 -1.24 -1.79
CA ASP A 122 3.29 0.07 -2.40
C ASP A 122 4.41 0.47 -3.36
N GLU A 123 4.07 0.58 -4.65
CA GLU A 123 4.97 1.00 -5.72
C GLU A 123 5.66 2.34 -5.40
N SER A 124 4.95 3.28 -4.77
CA SER A 124 5.48 4.61 -4.53
C SER A 124 6.68 4.62 -3.57
N GLY A 125 6.75 3.66 -2.64
CA GLY A 125 7.88 3.52 -1.72
C GLY A 125 9.02 2.65 -2.26
N ILE A 126 8.75 1.73 -3.18
CA ILE A 126 9.79 0.87 -3.78
C ILE A 126 10.67 1.66 -4.75
N ASN A 127 10.06 2.51 -5.58
CA ASN A 127 10.78 3.34 -6.55
C ASN A 127 11.74 4.34 -5.89
N PHE A 128 11.56 4.61 -4.59
CA PHE A 128 12.38 5.53 -3.82
C PHE A 128 13.60 4.87 -3.16
N ASN A 129 13.52 3.60 -2.77
CA ASN A 129 14.60 2.89 -2.05
C ASN A 129 15.59 2.16 -2.99
N SER A 130 15.30 2.04 -4.29
CA SER A 130 16.22 1.47 -5.26
C SER A 130 16.54 2.48 -6.36
N ARG A 131 17.82 2.81 -6.56
CA ARG A 131 18.31 3.66 -7.66
C ARG A 131 18.21 3.01 -9.07
N GLU A 132 17.26 2.09 -9.26
CA GLU A 132 16.98 1.36 -10.51
C GLU A 132 15.47 1.02 -10.60
N SER A 133 14.62 2.01 -10.91
CA SER A 133 13.22 2.08 -10.43
C SER A 133 12.10 1.60 -11.37
N MET A 134 12.33 0.70 -12.33
CA MET A 134 11.20 0.10 -13.08
C MET A 134 11.38 -1.38 -13.42
N SER A 135 12.62 -1.80 -13.71
CA SER A 135 12.93 -3.24 -13.76
C SER A 135 12.78 -3.91 -12.39
N ASN A 136 12.85 -3.14 -11.30
CA ASN A 136 12.84 -3.67 -9.94
C ASN A 136 11.45 -4.07 -9.43
N ILE A 137 10.37 -3.33 -9.71
CA ILE A 137 9.01 -3.72 -9.23
C ILE A 137 8.54 -5.01 -9.89
N ASN A 138 8.69 -5.13 -11.21
CA ASN A 138 8.32 -6.37 -11.90
C ASN A 138 9.19 -7.54 -11.46
N LYS A 139 10.51 -7.35 -11.29
CA LYS A 139 11.40 -8.40 -10.75
C LYS A 139 11.01 -8.78 -9.32
N LEU A 140 10.73 -7.81 -8.45
CA LEU A 140 10.32 -8.02 -7.07
C LEU A 140 8.99 -8.76 -7.03
N PHE A 141 7.99 -8.30 -7.77
CA PHE A 141 6.68 -8.91 -7.83
C PHE A 141 6.76 -10.33 -8.37
N SER A 142 7.51 -10.59 -9.44
CA SER A 142 7.75 -11.93 -9.97
C SER A 142 8.43 -12.86 -8.96
N LYS A 143 9.42 -12.37 -8.21
CA LYS A 143 10.05 -13.13 -7.11
C LYS A 143 9.05 -13.45 -6.00
N ILE A 144 8.21 -12.47 -5.62
CA ILE A 144 7.19 -12.64 -4.59
C ILE A 144 6.11 -13.64 -5.05
N LEU A 145 5.65 -13.53 -6.29
CA LEU A 145 4.71 -14.49 -6.89
C LEU A 145 5.28 -15.91 -6.89
N PHE A 146 6.57 -16.06 -7.22
CA PHE A 146 7.23 -17.37 -7.18
C PHE A 146 7.22 -17.97 -5.76
N ILE A 147 7.59 -17.21 -4.74
CA ILE A 147 7.59 -17.71 -3.34
C ILE A 147 6.18 -17.85 -2.75
N SER A 148 5.18 -17.12 -3.29
CA SER A 148 3.82 -17.09 -2.74
C SER A 148 3.15 -18.45 -2.68
N ARG A 149 3.44 -19.30 -3.68
CA ARG A 149 2.91 -20.67 -3.79
C ARG A 149 3.39 -21.56 -2.65
N HIS A 150 4.62 -21.38 -2.20
CA HIS A 150 5.24 -22.25 -1.18
C HIS A 150 5.07 -21.70 0.25
N LYS A 151 4.96 -20.38 0.41
CA LYS A 151 4.83 -19.73 1.73
C LYS A 151 3.38 -19.43 2.14
N SER A 152 2.40 -19.82 1.32
CA SER A 152 0.98 -19.49 1.51
C SER A 152 0.78 -17.98 1.70
N LEU A 153 1.22 -17.21 0.70
CA LEU A 153 1.16 -15.75 0.76
C LEU A 153 -0.06 -15.23 0.03
N SER A 154 -0.77 -14.29 0.67
CA SER A 154 -1.60 -13.33 -0.05
C SER A 154 -0.77 -12.08 -0.33
N ILE A 155 -1.01 -11.46 -1.48
CA ILE A 155 -0.29 -10.28 -1.92
C ILE A 155 -1.32 -9.23 -2.34
N THR A 156 -1.15 -7.99 -1.90
CA THR A 156 -1.89 -6.85 -2.41
C THR A 156 -0.90 -5.82 -2.92
N LEU A 157 -0.93 -5.54 -4.22
CA LEU A 157 -0.08 -4.54 -4.85
C LEU A 157 -0.83 -3.23 -5.03
N VAL A 158 -0.32 -2.15 -4.46
CA VAL A 158 -0.77 -0.78 -4.69
C VAL A 158 0.09 -0.16 -5.78
N THR A 159 -0.54 0.23 -6.88
CA THR A 159 0.12 0.84 -8.03
C THR A 159 -0.72 1.98 -8.58
N GLN A 160 -0.09 2.92 -9.28
CA GLN A 160 -0.82 3.99 -9.96
C GLN A 160 -1.42 3.48 -11.26
N ASN A 161 -0.58 2.98 -12.17
CA ASN A 161 -1.01 2.52 -13.48
C ASN A 161 -0.75 1.03 -13.60
N SER A 162 -1.74 0.28 -14.08
CA SER A 162 -1.52 -1.14 -14.34
C SER A 162 -0.36 -1.36 -15.30
N SER A 163 -0.10 -0.45 -16.27
CA SER A 163 0.95 -0.57 -17.30
C SER A 163 2.32 -0.97 -16.74
N ASN A 164 2.61 -0.58 -15.51
CA ASN A 164 3.87 -0.82 -14.83
C ASN A 164 4.03 -2.27 -14.35
N ILE A 165 2.94 -3.03 -14.30
CA ILE A 165 2.91 -4.43 -13.89
C ILE A 165 2.93 -5.34 -15.12
N ASP A 166 3.68 -6.43 -15.06
CA ASP A 166 3.65 -7.49 -16.07
C ASP A 166 2.21 -8.00 -16.31
N VAL A 167 1.87 -8.24 -17.58
CA VAL A 167 0.50 -8.65 -17.95
C VAL A 167 0.11 -10.01 -17.34
N ASN A 168 1.06 -10.93 -17.18
CA ASN A 168 0.81 -12.24 -16.58
C ASN A 168 0.61 -12.11 -15.07
N ALA A 169 1.20 -11.11 -14.44
CA ALA A 169 0.92 -10.77 -13.05
C ALA A 169 -0.53 -10.25 -12.88
N ILE A 170 -0.99 -9.36 -13.77
CA ILE A 170 -2.39 -8.87 -13.74
C ILE A 170 -3.38 -10.00 -14.00
N ARG A 171 -3.08 -10.92 -14.93
CA ARG A 171 -3.94 -12.08 -15.24
C ARG A 171 -4.09 -13.07 -14.08
N GLN A 172 -3.17 -13.04 -13.11
CA GLN A 172 -3.23 -13.87 -11.91
C GLN A 172 -3.95 -13.16 -10.75
N ALA A 173 -4.41 -11.92 -10.93
CA ALA A 173 -5.11 -11.19 -9.87
C ALA A 173 -6.50 -11.78 -9.64
N ASP A 174 -6.79 -12.16 -8.39
CA ASP A 174 -8.10 -12.64 -7.94
C ASP A 174 -9.07 -11.48 -7.73
N TYR A 175 -8.56 -10.27 -7.47
CA TYR A 175 -9.39 -9.08 -7.33
C TYR A 175 -8.68 -7.79 -7.71
N LEU A 176 -9.47 -6.81 -8.12
CA LEU A 176 -9.06 -5.43 -8.30
C LEU A 176 -9.81 -4.53 -7.32
N ILE A 177 -9.12 -3.51 -6.81
CA ILE A 177 -9.72 -2.43 -6.05
C ILE A 177 -9.38 -1.13 -6.76
N LEU A 178 -10.40 -0.47 -7.30
CA LEU A 178 -10.24 0.75 -8.06
C LEU A 178 -10.56 1.95 -7.17
N LYS A 179 -9.63 2.90 -7.12
CA LYS A 179 -9.87 4.28 -6.72
C LYS A 179 -10.11 5.13 -7.97
N PRO A 180 -10.73 6.32 -7.85
CA PRO A 180 -10.92 7.19 -9.00
C PRO A 180 -9.63 7.39 -9.80
N SER A 181 -9.70 7.23 -11.12
CA SER A 181 -8.58 7.48 -12.04
C SER A 181 -8.67 8.89 -12.63
N ALA A 182 -7.54 9.44 -13.07
CA ALA A 182 -7.54 10.65 -13.88
C ALA A 182 -7.87 10.29 -15.35
N LEU A 183 -8.46 11.22 -16.11
CA LEU A 183 -8.87 10.96 -17.50
C LEU A 183 -7.71 10.40 -18.34
N LEU A 184 -6.59 11.13 -18.40
CA LEU A 184 -5.41 10.71 -19.15
C LEU A 184 -4.86 9.37 -18.66
N GLN A 185 -4.90 9.11 -17.35
CA GLN A 185 -4.43 7.86 -16.78
C GLN A 185 -5.29 6.67 -17.24
N LYS A 186 -6.61 6.86 -17.27
CA LYS A 186 -7.57 5.87 -17.76
C LYS A 186 -7.35 5.53 -19.24
N ASP A 187 -6.93 6.50 -20.05
CA ASP A 187 -6.61 6.27 -21.48
C ASP A 187 -5.36 5.42 -21.68
N PHE A 188 -4.43 5.44 -20.72
CA PHE A 188 -3.22 4.61 -20.72
C PHE A 188 -3.37 3.31 -19.92
N GLU A 189 -4.55 3.01 -19.37
CA GLU A 189 -4.82 1.72 -18.75
C GLU A 189 -4.98 0.62 -19.81
N ARG A 190 -4.77 -0.63 -19.40
CA ARG A 190 -5.06 -1.77 -20.29
C ARG A 190 -6.55 -1.85 -20.60
N LYS A 191 -6.88 -2.25 -21.83
CA LYS A 191 -8.25 -2.34 -22.35
C LYS A 191 -9.26 -2.90 -21.36
N LYS A 192 -8.96 -4.03 -20.69
CA LYS A 192 -9.90 -4.63 -19.74
C LYS A 192 -10.14 -3.78 -18.47
N ILE A 193 -9.09 -3.14 -17.97
CA ILE A 193 -9.19 -2.24 -16.80
C ILE A 193 -9.88 -0.94 -17.21
N GLN A 194 -9.59 -0.43 -18.41
CA GLN A 194 -10.26 0.72 -18.99
C GLN A 194 -11.78 0.46 -19.14
N GLU A 195 -12.18 -0.71 -19.64
CA GLU A 195 -13.59 -1.14 -19.69
C GLU A 195 -14.24 -1.11 -18.30
N ILE A 196 -13.56 -1.65 -17.28
CA ILE A 196 -14.09 -1.63 -15.90
C ILE A 196 -14.27 -0.19 -15.42
N TYR A 197 -13.28 0.69 -15.60
CA TYR A 197 -13.39 2.11 -15.25
C TYR A 197 -14.52 2.81 -16.01
N ASN A 198 -14.70 2.52 -17.30
CA ASN A 198 -15.79 3.07 -18.10
C ASN A 198 -17.16 2.70 -17.53
N ASN A 199 -17.33 1.43 -17.16
CA ASN A 199 -18.61 0.92 -16.65
C ASN A 199 -19.04 1.50 -15.30
N VAL A 200 -18.10 2.06 -14.53
CA VAL A 200 -18.37 2.60 -13.18
C VAL A 200 -18.01 4.08 -13.02
N GLN A 201 -17.76 4.76 -14.15
CA GLN A 201 -17.32 6.16 -14.16
C GLN A 201 -18.34 7.07 -13.49
N ASP A 202 -19.62 6.93 -13.82
CA ASP A 202 -20.69 7.78 -13.29
C ASP A 202 -20.78 7.69 -11.75
N HIS A 203 -20.57 6.50 -11.18
CA HIS A 203 -20.53 6.31 -9.73
C HIS A 203 -19.26 6.94 -9.12
N PHE A 204 -18.11 6.86 -9.79
CA PHE A 204 -16.93 7.59 -9.32
C PHE A 204 -17.13 9.10 -9.34
N ASP A 205 -17.89 9.62 -10.31
CA ASP A 205 -18.20 11.05 -10.40
C ASP A 205 -19.20 11.48 -9.31
N GLU A 206 -20.17 10.63 -8.96
CA GLU A 206 -21.05 10.78 -7.80
C GLU A 206 -20.24 10.89 -6.49
N TYR A 207 -19.24 10.02 -6.32
CA TYR A 207 -18.41 9.95 -5.11
C TYR A 207 -17.11 10.75 -5.17
N LYS A 208 -16.91 11.62 -6.17
CA LYS A 208 -15.61 12.24 -6.49
C LYS A 208 -14.91 12.98 -5.34
N ASN A 209 -15.69 13.46 -4.37
CA ASN A 209 -15.21 14.21 -3.21
C ASN A 209 -14.82 13.31 -2.03
N ASP A 210 -15.18 12.03 -2.02
CA ASP A 210 -14.88 11.10 -0.92
C ASP A 210 -13.77 10.10 -1.29
N LYS A 211 -12.54 10.40 -0.85
CA LYS A 211 -11.35 9.55 -1.08
C LYS A 211 -11.44 8.17 -0.41
N ARG A 212 -12.41 7.95 0.48
CA ARG A 212 -12.63 6.66 1.16
C ARG A 212 -13.43 5.70 0.30
N VAL A 213 -14.05 6.16 -0.77
CA VAL A 213 -14.79 5.30 -1.68
C VAL A 213 -13.83 4.52 -2.57
N ALA A 214 -14.12 3.25 -2.78
CA ALA A 214 -13.43 2.38 -3.71
C ALA A 214 -14.43 1.42 -4.37
N TYR A 215 -14.09 0.96 -5.55
CA TYR A 215 -14.82 -0.08 -6.25
C TYR A 215 -14.04 -1.40 -6.15
N ILE A 216 -14.68 -2.45 -5.66
CA ILE A 216 -14.11 -3.80 -5.64
C ILE A 216 -14.66 -4.56 -6.85
N TYR A 217 -13.75 -5.26 -7.54
CA TYR A 217 -14.05 -6.15 -8.64
C TYR A 217 -13.41 -7.50 -8.36
N SER A 218 -14.21 -8.46 -7.90
CA SER A 218 -13.81 -9.86 -7.65
C SER A 218 -14.97 -10.80 -7.98
N ASP A 219 -14.71 -12.10 -7.95
CA ASP A 219 -15.76 -13.11 -8.16
C ASP A 219 -16.79 -13.13 -7.01
N GLN A 220 -16.33 -12.86 -5.79
CA GLN A 220 -17.12 -12.89 -4.55
C GLN A 220 -17.93 -11.61 -4.37
N PHE A 221 -17.43 -10.47 -4.86
CA PHE A 221 -18.10 -9.18 -4.71
C PHE A 221 -17.70 -8.18 -5.80
N ILE A 222 -18.72 -7.57 -6.40
CA ILE A 222 -18.57 -6.44 -7.32
C ILE A 222 -19.44 -5.30 -6.79
N GLY A 223 -18.82 -4.18 -6.41
CA GLY A 223 -19.55 -3.11 -5.74
C GLY A 223 -18.68 -1.98 -5.22
N PHE A 224 -19.34 -0.89 -4.81
CA PHE A 224 -18.73 0.24 -4.14
C PHE A 224 -18.74 0.06 -2.63
N VAL A 225 -17.60 0.35 -2.02
CA VAL A 225 -17.38 0.31 -0.59
C VAL A 225 -16.75 1.61 -0.12
N LYS A 226 -16.93 1.90 1.16
CA LYS A 226 -16.32 3.03 1.82
C LYS A 226 -15.57 2.57 3.06
N ASN A 227 -14.29 2.90 3.11
CA ASN A 227 -13.42 2.52 4.22
C ASN A 227 -13.31 3.64 5.27
N LYS A 228 -13.24 3.29 6.55
CA LYS A 228 -12.68 4.21 7.55
C LYS A 228 -11.16 4.27 7.42
N LEU A 229 -10.54 5.28 8.04
CA LEU A 229 -9.08 5.32 8.13
C LEU A 229 -8.59 4.15 9.00
N PRO A 230 -7.43 3.55 8.69
CA PRO A 230 -6.78 2.62 9.61
C PRO A 230 -6.56 3.27 10.98
N SER A 231 -6.66 2.50 12.07
CA SER A 231 -6.61 3.05 13.44
C SER A 231 -5.30 3.79 13.76
N PHE A 232 -4.20 3.38 13.12
CA PHE A 232 -2.87 3.96 13.26
C PHE A 232 -2.56 5.04 12.20
N TRP A 233 -3.50 5.33 11.31
CA TRP A 233 -3.27 6.25 10.20
C TRP A 233 -3.14 7.69 10.71
N ASN A 234 -2.06 8.36 10.32
CA ASN A 234 -1.80 9.75 10.70
C ASN A 234 -1.28 10.56 9.51
N ASP A 235 -1.32 11.88 9.67
CA ASP A 235 -0.85 12.83 8.65
C ASP A 235 0.60 12.59 8.23
N ASN A 236 1.46 12.11 9.13
CA ASN A 236 2.87 11.86 8.81
C ASN A 236 3.02 10.64 7.90
N LEU A 237 2.22 9.58 8.10
CA LEU A 237 2.15 8.44 7.18
C LEU A 237 1.58 8.86 5.82
N SER A 238 0.59 9.76 5.79
CA SER A 238 0.08 10.30 4.53
C SER A 238 1.11 11.18 3.82
N LYS A 239 1.84 12.02 4.57
CA LYS A 239 2.83 12.98 4.06
C LYS A 239 4.18 12.33 3.76
N SER A 240 4.50 11.16 4.32
CA SER A 240 5.70 10.42 3.92
C SER A 240 5.66 10.00 2.46
N PHE A 241 4.47 9.95 1.85
CA PHE A 241 4.30 9.78 0.41
C PHE A 241 4.30 11.10 -0.37
N ALA A 242 4.19 12.26 0.30
CA ALA A 242 4.09 13.59 -0.32
C ALA A 242 5.34 14.48 -0.14
N GLY A 243 6.17 14.16 0.86
CA GLY A 243 7.22 15.05 1.38
C GLY A 243 8.60 14.96 0.73
N PHE A 244 8.76 14.18 -0.34
CA PHE A 244 10.06 14.03 -1.00
C PHE A 244 10.02 14.74 -2.35
N LYS A 245 10.41 16.03 -2.33
CA LYS A 245 10.75 16.79 -3.54
C LYS A 245 11.95 16.12 -4.23
N GLU A 246 11.90 16.15 -5.56
CA GLU A 246 12.92 15.70 -6.53
C GLU A 246 14.37 15.99 -6.11
#